data_AF-A0A8K0JM76-F1
#
_entry.id   AF-A0A8K0JM76-F1
#
_cell.length_a   1.000
_cell.length_b   1.000
_cell.length_c   1.000
_cell.angle_alpha   90.00
_cell.angle_beta   90.00
_cell.angle_gamma   90.00
#
_symmetry.space_group_name_H-M   'P 1'
#
loop_
_entity.id
_entity.type
_entity.pdbx_description
1 polymer ?
#
loop_
_entity_poly.entity_id
_entity_poly.type
_entity_poly.pdbx_seq_one_letter_code
_entity_poly.pdbx_strand_id
1 'polypeptide(L)'
;MLSELEVNLKRATGQELEAREQAQKLQLELSNLETENAQLRQSSASGSAGEGARPRRAGGVASGLDDGQATHLVDEIAKLKTAIDIIRRENILLKAEGLLGQMRAFPALPHAIESVPALDADEAKDNASSESDSSPQTPQGAVFQRPTTVQKKHLWRQLANLQASASVIDITQVKPGRGWQPLRRLPEAQMSEKLRMEERVVRNLKSYLE
;
A
#
# COMPACT_ATOMS: atom_id res chain seq x y z
N MET A 1 63.62 28.68 -29.63
CA MET A 1 63.47 27.23 -29.89
C MET A 1 64.53 26.40 -29.15
N LEU A 2 65.81 26.34 -29.57
CA LEU A 2 66.83 25.58 -28.83
C LEU A 2 67.08 26.12 -27.41
N SER A 3 67.18 27.44 -27.26
CA SER A 3 67.36 28.12 -25.96
C SER A 3 66.18 27.91 -24.99
N GLU A 4 64.95 27.85 -25.51
CA GLU A 4 63.75 27.61 -24.70
C GLU A 4 63.68 26.16 -24.22
N LEU A 5 64.11 25.19 -25.04
CA LEU A 5 64.22 23.79 -24.65
C LEU A 5 65.28 23.59 -23.55
N GLU A 6 66.42 24.27 -23.63
CA GLU A 6 67.46 24.22 -22.58
C GLU A 6 66.97 24.81 -21.25
N VAL A 7 66.21 25.90 -21.28
CA VAL A 7 65.59 26.48 -20.09
C VAL A 7 64.55 25.54 -19.48
N ASN A 8 63.73 24.90 -20.32
CA ASN A 8 62.72 23.94 -19.85
C ASN A 8 63.37 22.66 -19.30
N LEU A 9 64.47 22.20 -19.87
CA LEU A 9 65.23 21.05 -19.37
C LEU A 9 65.80 21.35 -17.98
N LYS A 10 66.41 22.53 -17.78
CA LYS A 10 66.91 22.96 -16.46
C LYS A 10 65.80 23.07 -15.40
N ARG A 11 64.62 23.57 -15.80
CA ARG A 11 63.45 23.62 -14.90
C ARG A 11 62.95 22.22 -14.55
N ALA A 12 62.85 21.33 -15.54
CA ALA A 12 62.42 19.95 -15.33
C ALA A 12 63.38 19.19 -14.39
N THR A 13 64.70 19.35 -14.57
CA THR A 13 65.69 18.74 -13.67
C THR A 13 65.66 19.34 -12.26
N GLY A 14 65.35 20.64 -12.13
CA GLY A 14 65.16 21.29 -10.84
C GLY A 14 63.94 20.72 -10.09
N GLN A 15 62.82 20.59 -10.80
CA GLN A 15 61.60 19.99 -10.25
C GLN A 15 61.79 18.52 -9.88
N GLU A 16 62.56 17.76 -10.68
CA GLU A 16 62.90 16.37 -10.37
C GLU A 16 63.74 16.27 -9.09
N LEU A 17 64.71 17.18 -8.91
CA LEU A 17 65.54 17.22 -7.71
C LEU A 17 64.73 17.60 -6.47
N GLU A 18 63.88 18.62 -6.56
CA GLU A 18 62.98 19.03 -5.48
C GLU A 18 62.01 17.90 -5.09
N ALA A 19 61.42 17.22 -6.08
CA ALA A 19 60.54 16.08 -5.84
C ALA A 19 61.30 14.92 -5.17
N ARG A 20 62.56 14.69 -5.56
CA ARG A 20 63.42 13.66 -4.95
C ARG A 20 63.78 14.00 -3.51
N GLU A 21 64.09 15.25 -3.20
CA GLU A 21 64.34 15.71 -1.82
C GLU A 21 63.10 15.58 -0.94
N GLN A 22 61.93 15.93 -1.45
CA GLN A 22 60.65 15.75 -0.75
C GLN A 22 60.37 14.26 -0.49
N ALA A 23 60.63 13.39 -1.46
CA ALA A 23 60.47 11.94 -1.30
C ALA A 23 61.43 11.39 -0.22
N GLN A 24 62.67 11.85 -0.19
CA GLN A 24 63.64 11.47 0.87
C GLN A 24 63.20 11.97 2.25
N LYS A 25 62.68 13.20 2.33
CA LYS A 25 62.16 13.76 3.58
C LYS A 25 60.98 12.93 4.10
N LEU A 26 60.03 12.57 3.25
CA LEU A 26 58.89 11.72 3.62
C LEU A 26 59.35 10.33 4.06
N GLN A 27 60.37 9.76 3.40
CA GLN A 27 60.92 8.47 3.80
C GLN A 27 61.57 8.52 5.20
N LEU A 28 62.28 9.61 5.51
CA LEU A 28 62.83 9.84 6.84
C LEU A 28 61.71 10.01 7.88
N GLU A 29 60.68 10.81 7.59
CA GLU A 29 59.52 11.01 8.46
C GLU A 29 58.78 9.68 8.71
N LEU A 30 58.58 8.85 7.68
CA LEU A 30 58.00 7.51 7.84
C LEU A 30 58.85 6.63 8.75
N SER A 31 60.17 6.59 8.55
CA SER A 31 61.05 5.80 9.42
C SER A 31 61.01 6.31 10.88
N ASN A 32 60.93 7.61 11.09
CA ASN A 32 60.81 8.20 12.43
C ASN A 32 59.48 7.81 13.08
N LEU A 33 58.36 7.92 12.34
CA LEU A 33 57.05 7.50 12.81
C LEU A 33 56.98 6.00 13.09
N GLU A 34 57.62 5.16 12.27
CA GLU A 34 57.71 3.72 12.54
C GLU A 34 58.45 3.42 13.83
N THR A 35 59.57 4.13 14.10
CA THR A 35 60.30 3.98 15.37
C THR A 35 59.50 4.50 16.56
N GLU A 36 58.82 5.63 16.44
CA GLU A 36 57.95 6.18 17.50
C GLU A 36 56.78 5.24 17.79
N ASN A 37 56.15 4.68 16.75
CA ASN A 37 55.07 3.71 16.90
C ASN A 37 55.58 2.41 17.54
N ALA A 38 56.78 1.95 17.19
CA ALA A 38 57.41 0.82 17.86
C ALA A 38 57.69 1.11 19.35
N GLN A 39 58.17 2.32 19.67
CA GLN A 39 58.38 2.76 21.06
C GLN A 39 57.07 2.84 21.84
N LEU A 40 56.02 3.43 21.26
CA LEU A 40 54.69 3.50 21.85
C LEU A 40 54.08 2.11 22.06
N ARG A 41 54.29 1.19 21.12
CA ARG A 41 53.87 -0.21 21.28
C ARG A 41 54.64 -0.89 22.42
N GLN A 42 55.95 -0.69 22.52
CA GLN A 42 56.74 -1.23 23.63
C GLN A 42 56.33 -0.64 24.98
N SER A 43 56.08 0.66 25.06
CA SER A 43 55.62 1.31 26.30
C SER A 43 54.19 0.93 26.66
N SER A 44 53.29 0.76 25.68
CA SER A 44 51.92 0.26 25.88
C SER A 44 51.88 -1.22 26.28
N ALA A 45 52.79 -2.05 25.75
CA ALA A 45 52.90 -3.46 26.10
C ALA A 45 53.45 -3.67 27.53
N SER A 46 54.23 -2.72 28.05
CA SER A 46 54.64 -2.70 29.46
C SER A 46 53.51 -2.25 30.42
N GLY A 47 52.41 -1.68 29.90
CA GLY A 47 51.30 -1.13 30.70
C GLY A 47 49.97 -1.89 30.59
N SER A 48 49.88 -2.94 29.78
CA SER A 48 48.62 -3.65 29.54
C SER A 48 48.85 -5.16 29.38
N ALA A 49 48.94 -5.85 30.51
CA ALA A 49 48.57 -7.26 30.58
C ALA A 49 47.05 -7.31 30.80
N GLY A 50 46.27 -7.47 29.73
CA GLY A 50 44.83 -7.67 29.85
C GLY A 50 44.08 -7.55 28.53
N GLU A 51 43.21 -8.52 28.28
CA GLU A 51 42.11 -8.48 27.31
C GLU A 51 42.43 -8.70 25.82
N GLY A 52 42.40 -9.99 25.44
CA GLY A 52 41.34 -10.47 24.55
C GLY A 52 41.42 -10.07 23.08
N ALA A 53 41.94 -10.99 22.26
CA ALA A 53 41.79 -11.00 20.83
C ALA A 53 40.31 -10.85 20.39
N ARG A 54 39.97 -9.71 19.80
CA ARG A 54 38.84 -9.55 18.87
C ARG A 54 39.32 -8.77 17.64
N PRO A 55 38.88 -9.11 16.43
CA PRO A 55 39.28 -8.40 15.23
C PRO A 55 38.57 -7.05 15.23
N ARG A 56 39.27 -6.01 15.66
CA ARG A 56 38.79 -4.63 15.59
C ARG A 56 38.77 -4.24 14.12
N ARG A 57 37.59 -4.30 13.50
CA ARG A 57 37.28 -3.66 12.23
C ARG A 57 37.90 -2.26 12.21
N ALA A 58 38.57 -1.94 11.11
CA ALA A 58 39.11 -0.62 10.84
C ALA A 58 38.06 0.46 11.13
N GLY A 59 38.39 1.32 12.09
CA GLY A 59 37.54 2.39 12.61
C GLY A 59 38.24 3.10 13.76
N GLY A 60 39.55 3.29 13.63
CA GLY A 60 40.37 4.06 14.58
C GLY A 60 40.43 5.51 14.16
N VAL A 61 39.35 6.27 14.38
CA VAL A 61 39.38 7.74 14.40
C VAL A 61 38.61 8.18 15.64
N ALA A 62 39.14 7.88 16.82
CA ALA A 62 38.63 8.41 18.08
C ALA A 62 39.68 8.17 19.19
N SER A 63 40.79 8.89 19.11
CA SER A 63 41.66 9.15 20.26
C SER A 63 42.36 10.46 19.97
N GLY A 64 41.65 11.58 20.14
CA GLY A 64 42.27 12.91 20.03
C GLY A 64 41.38 14.06 19.56
N LEU A 65 40.12 13.84 19.18
CA LEU A 65 39.17 14.95 19.00
C LEU A 65 38.36 15.13 20.27
N ASP A 66 38.27 16.39 20.72
CA ASP A 66 37.33 16.86 21.73
C ASP A 66 35.94 16.27 21.44
N ASP A 67 35.44 15.38 22.30
CA ASP A 67 34.29 14.49 22.01
C ASP A 67 33.03 15.26 21.58
N GLY A 68 32.89 16.51 22.01
CA GLY A 68 31.81 17.43 21.61
C GLY A 68 31.90 17.91 20.15
N GLN A 69 33.11 18.09 19.61
CA GLN A 69 33.29 18.49 18.21
C GLN A 69 33.10 17.30 17.26
N ALA A 70 33.54 16.10 17.68
CA ALA A 70 33.36 14.88 16.91
C ALA A 70 31.87 14.52 16.76
N THR A 71 31.08 14.64 17.83
CA THR A 71 29.62 14.40 17.79
C THR A 71 28.90 15.41 16.88
N HIS A 72 29.26 16.69 16.94
CA HIS A 72 28.71 17.72 16.04
C HIS A 72 28.99 17.41 14.56
N LEU A 73 30.21 17.01 14.21
CA LEU A 73 30.56 16.65 12.84
C LEU A 73 29.81 15.40 12.35
N VAL A 74 29.57 14.43 13.23
CA VAL A 74 28.76 13.24 12.90
C VAL A 74 27.31 13.63 12.58
N ASP A 75 26.73 14.54 13.36
CA ASP A 75 25.37 15.04 13.12
C ASP A 75 25.27 15.84 11.82
N GLU A 76 26.28 16.67 11.51
CA GLU A 76 26.35 17.37 10.22
C GLU A 76 26.45 16.40 9.05
N ILE A 77 27.28 15.36 9.16
CA ILE A 77 27.39 14.30 8.15
C ILE A 77 26.05 13.59 7.97
N ALA A 78 25.32 13.31 9.06
CA ALA A 78 24.00 12.70 8.99
C ALA A 78 22.99 13.61 8.26
N LYS A 79 22.95 14.91 8.58
CA LYS A 79 22.10 15.91 7.91
C LYS A 79 22.44 16.04 6.42
N LEU A 80 23.71 16.05 6.06
CA LEU A 80 24.13 16.11 4.65
C LEU A 80 23.73 14.84 3.89
N LYS A 81 23.86 13.66 4.52
CA LYS A 81 23.41 12.40 3.90
C LYS A 81 21.91 12.40 3.65
N THR A 82 21.09 12.82 4.61
CA THR A 82 19.63 12.90 4.39
C THR A 82 19.27 13.93 3.33
N ALA A 83 19.94 15.08 3.29
CA ALA A 83 19.75 16.08 2.23
C ALA A 83 20.11 15.52 0.84
N ILE A 84 21.23 14.80 0.71
CA ILE A 84 21.62 14.13 -0.54
C ILE A 84 20.58 13.10 -0.96
N ASP A 85 20.07 12.29 -0.02
CA ASP A 85 19.03 11.29 -0.32
C ASP A 85 17.73 11.95 -0.79
N ILE A 86 17.33 13.07 -0.20
CA ILE A 86 16.18 13.86 -0.65
C ILE A 86 16.43 14.36 -2.07
N ILE A 87 17.58 14.96 -2.34
CA ILE A 87 17.93 15.47 -3.69
C ILE A 87 17.94 14.32 -4.71
N ARG A 88 18.45 13.15 -4.34
CA ARG A 88 18.45 11.97 -5.23
C ARG A 88 17.03 11.49 -5.52
N ARG A 89 16.17 11.40 -4.51
CA ARG A 89 14.75 11.03 -4.70
C ARG A 89 14.04 12.03 -5.58
N GLU A 90 14.22 13.33 -5.33
CA GLU A 90 13.62 14.38 -6.15
C GLU A 90 14.09 14.32 -7.61
N ASN A 91 15.38 14.08 -7.82
CA ASN A 91 15.93 13.92 -9.16
C ASN A 91 15.34 12.71 -9.89
N ILE A 92 15.10 11.60 -9.18
CA ILE A 92 14.42 10.41 -9.73
C ILE A 92 12.97 10.75 -10.08
N LEU A 93 12.25 11.47 -9.21
CA LEU A 93 10.87 11.87 -9.45
C LEU A 93 10.75 12.79 -10.68
N LEU A 94 11.60 13.81 -10.79
CA LEU A 94 11.63 14.72 -11.94
C LEU A 94 11.98 13.98 -13.24
N LYS A 95 12.93 13.03 -13.19
CA LYS A 95 13.24 12.16 -14.34
C LYS A 95 12.07 11.24 -14.71
N ALA A 96 11.32 10.76 -13.73
CA ALA A 96 10.20 9.86 -13.92
C ALA A 96 8.88 10.58 -14.25
N GLU A 97 8.81 11.91 -14.13
CA GLU A 97 7.56 12.68 -14.29
C GLU A 97 6.92 12.48 -15.67
N GLY A 98 7.72 12.48 -16.74
CA GLY A 98 7.22 12.22 -18.10
C GLY A 98 6.62 10.82 -18.24
N LEU A 99 7.25 9.81 -17.61
CA LEU A 99 6.75 8.43 -17.62
C LEU A 99 5.51 8.27 -16.73
N LEU A 100 5.48 8.92 -15.57
CA LEU A 100 4.29 8.98 -14.70
C LEU A 100 3.12 9.67 -15.41
N GLY A 101 3.37 10.72 -16.19
CA GLY A 101 2.37 11.37 -17.03
C GLY A 101 1.77 10.41 -18.05
N GLN A 102 2.61 9.64 -18.74
CA GLN A 102 2.17 8.59 -19.67
C GLN A 102 1.39 7.48 -18.96
N MET A 103 1.86 7.03 -17.78
CA MET A 103 1.15 6.03 -16.99
C MET A 103 -0.23 6.50 -16.53
N ARG A 104 -0.33 7.76 -16.09
CA ARG A 104 -1.59 8.38 -15.66
C ARG A 104 -2.55 8.66 -16.82
N ALA A 105 -2.04 8.75 -18.05
CA ALA A 105 -2.87 8.90 -19.23
C ALA A 105 -3.62 7.61 -19.59
N PHE A 106 -3.21 6.45 -19.07
CA PHE A 106 -3.96 5.21 -19.26
C PHE A 106 -5.23 5.21 -18.40
N PRO A 107 -6.37 4.72 -18.95
CA PRO A 107 -7.58 4.54 -18.17
C PRO A 107 -7.33 3.53 -17.04
N ALA A 108 -7.94 3.77 -15.88
CA ALA A 108 -7.90 2.83 -14.77
C ALA A 108 -8.45 1.47 -15.23
N LEU A 109 -7.66 0.42 -15.05
CA LEU A 109 -8.09 -0.93 -15.37
C LEU A 109 -9.30 -1.28 -14.49
N PRO A 110 -10.42 -1.75 -15.07
CA PRO A 110 -11.54 -2.21 -14.26
C PRO A 110 -11.03 -3.36 -13.40
N HIS A 111 -11.21 -3.23 -12.08
CA HIS A 111 -10.94 -4.33 -11.16
C HIS A 111 -11.96 -5.42 -11.48
N ALA A 112 -11.52 -6.46 -12.20
CA ALA A 112 -12.34 -7.64 -12.43
C ALA A 112 -12.53 -8.31 -11.07
N ILE A 113 -13.64 -7.99 -10.40
CA ILE A 113 -14.13 -8.79 -9.30
C ILE A 113 -14.59 -10.08 -9.98
N GLU A 114 -13.68 -11.05 -10.10
CA GLU A 114 -14.05 -12.41 -10.41
C GLU A 114 -15.01 -12.85 -9.30
N SER A 115 -16.31 -12.84 -9.62
CA SER A 115 -17.35 -13.40 -8.78
C SER A 115 -17.09 -14.88 -8.71
N VAL A 116 -16.29 -15.32 -7.73
CA VAL A 116 -16.10 -16.72 -7.43
C VAL A 116 -17.49 -17.30 -7.19
N PRO A 117 -17.95 -18.29 -7.98
CA PRO A 117 -19.24 -18.91 -7.74
C PRO A 117 -19.21 -19.51 -6.34
N ALA A 118 -20.23 -19.20 -5.53
CA ALA A 118 -20.39 -19.80 -4.22
C ALA A 118 -20.44 -21.31 -4.39
N LEU A 119 -19.47 -22.01 -3.82
CA LEU A 119 -19.50 -23.47 -3.71
C LEU A 119 -20.73 -23.80 -2.87
N ASP A 120 -21.67 -24.53 -3.47
CA ASP A 120 -22.80 -25.09 -2.75
C ASP A 120 -22.24 -25.92 -1.58
N ALA A 121 -22.62 -25.55 -0.36
CA ALA A 121 -22.30 -26.31 0.83
C ALA A 121 -23.15 -27.59 0.80
N ASP A 122 -22.67 -28.58 0.05
CA ASP A 122 -23.16 -29.94 0.20
C ASP A 122 -22.87 -30.41 1.63
N GLU A 123 -23.91 -30.99 2.21
CA GLU A 123 -24.00 -31.53 3.56
C GLU A 123 -22.89 -32.57 3.83
N ALA A 124 -21.71 -32.12 4.27
CA ALA A 124 -20.72 -32.98 4.89
C ALA A 124 -20.78 -32.79 6.41
N LYS A 125 -21.69 -33.57 7.02
CA LYS A 125 -21.50 -34.09 8.38
C LYS A 125 -20.14 -34.82 8.36
N ASP A 126 -19.13 -34.28 9.01
CA ASP A 126 -18.21 -35.03 9.87
C ASP A 126 -17.12 -34.13 10.49
N ASN A 127 -17.31 -33.93 11.79
CA ASN A 127 -16.34 -33.76 12.87
C ASN A 127 -14.84 -33.68 12.49
N ALA A 128 -14.25 -32.48 12.57
CA ALA A 128 -12.85 -32.32 12.98
C ALA A 128 -12.62 -30.93 13.60
N SER A 129 -12.20 -30.96 14.86
CA SER A 129 -11.80 -29.83 15.69
C SER A 129 -10.65 -29.05 15.04
N SER A 130 -10.77 -27.72 14.95
CA SER A 130 -9.61 -26.83 14.91
C SER A 130 -9.98 -25.46 15.44
N GLU A 131 -9.42 -25.14 16.60
CA GLU A 131 -9.49 -23.83 17.22
C GLU A 131 -8.84 -22.78 16.31
N SER A 132 -9.62 -21.77 15.92
CA SER A 132 -9.08 -20.50 15.44
C SER A 132 -10.13 -19.43 15.69
N ASP A 133 -9.86 -18.68 16.75
CA ASP A 133 -10.56 -17.49 17.18
C ASP A 133 -10.42 -16.41 16.10
N SER A 134 -11.45 -16.24 15.29
CA SER A 134 -11.68 -15.06 14.45
C SER A 134 -13.15 -15.05 14.07
N SER A 135 -13.97 -14.61 15.02
CA SER A 135 -15.37 -14.28 14.76
C SER A 135 -15.43 -13.20 13.68
N PRO A 136 -16.05 -13.43 12.50
CA PRO A 136 -16.26 -12.34 11.56
C PRO A 136 -17.27 -11.37 12.18
N GLN A 137 -16.84 -10.14 12.44
CA GLN A 137 -17.74 -9.05 12.79
C GLN A 137 -18.77 -8.89 11.66
N THR A 138 -19.99 -9.32 11.93
CA THR A 138 -21.13 -9.01 11.07
C THR A 138 -21.36 -7.50 11.16
N PRO A 139 -21.39 -6.74 10.05
CA PRO A 139 -21.73 -5.32 10.10
C PRO A 139 -23.20 -5.18 10.51
N GLN A 140 -23.43 -5.05 11.81
CA GLN A 140 -24.70 -4.62 12.38
C GLN A 140 -24.85 -3.12 12.07
N GLY A 141 -25.58 -2.78 11.01
CA GLY A 141 -25.87 -1.37 10.73
C GLY A 141 -26.35 -1.03 9.33
N ALA A 142 -26.23 -1.92 8.35
CA ALA A 142 -26.84 -1.68 7.05
C ALA A 142 -28.29 -2.18 7.09
N VAL A 143 -29.26 -1.26 7.19
CA VAL A 143 -30.62 -1.54 6.73
C VAL A 143 -30.47 -2.06 5.30
N PHE A 144 -30.67 -3.36 5.11
CA PHE A 144 -30.58 -4.01 3.80
C PHE A 144 -31.67 -3.44 2.90
N GLN A 145 -31.39 -2.27 2.30
CA GLN A 145 -32.15 -1.78 1.19
C GLN A 145 -31.88 -2.75 0.07
N ARG A 146 -32.86 -3.63 -0.19
CA ARG A 146 -32.79 -4.53 -1.34
C ARG A 146 -32.50 -3.66 -2.57
N PRO A 147 -31.50 -4.01 -3.39
CA PRO A 147 -31.18 -3.20 -4.55
C PRO A 147 -32.44 -3.03 -5.40
N THR A 148 -32.63 -1.83 -5.95
CA THR A 148 -33.84 -1.44 -6.69
C THR A 148 -34.16 -2.42 -7.82
N THR A 149 -33.14 -3.07 -8.39
CA THR A 149 -33.27 -4.14 -9.39
C THR A 149 -33.99 -5.39 -8.87
N VAL A 150 -33.69 -5.82 -7.64
CA VAL A 150 -34.35 -6.95 -6.99
C VAL A 150 -35.79 -6.60 -6.64
N GLN A 151 -36.04 -5.37 -6.17
CA GLN A 151 -37.40 -4.89 -5.89
C GLN A 151 -38.26 -4.80 -7.16
N LYS A 152 -37.71 -4.24 -8.25
CA LYS A 152 -38.35 -4.23 -9.59
C LYS A 152 -38.70 -5.64 -10.05
N LYS A 153 -37.74 -6.58 -10.02
CA LYS A 153 -37.97 -7.98 -10.41
C LYS A 153 -39.06 -8.63 -9.56
N HIS A 154 -39.09 -8.37 -8.26
CA HIS A 154 -40.12 -8.87 -7.37
C HIS A 154 -41.52 -8.36 -7.75
N LEU A 155 -41.65 -7.06 -8.00
CA LEU A 155 -42.91 -6.45 -8.42
C LEU A 155 -43.37 -6.95 -9.81
N TRP A 156 -42.45 -7.13 -10.76
CA TRP A 156 -42.76 -7.74 -12.05
C TRP A 156 -43.30 -9.16 -11.92
N ARG A 157 -42.69 -9.99 -11.05
CA ARG A 157 -43.21 -11.33 -10.76
C ARG A 157 -44.58 -11.29 -10.10
N GLN A 158 -44.83 -10.35 -9.19
CA GLN A 158 -46.14 -10.17 -8.59
C GLN A 158 -47.20 -9.78 -9.63
N LEU A 159 -46.89 -8.84 -10.52
CA LEU A 159 -47.79 -8.44 -11.60
C LEU A 159 -48.07 -9.62 -12.54
N ALA A 160 -47.04 -10.36 -12.94
CA ALA A 160 -47.19 -11.55 -13.77
C ALA A 160 -48.06 -12.62 -13.09
N ASN A 161 -47.91 -12.82 -11.77
CA ASN A 161 -48.75 -13.75 -11.02
C ASN A 161 -50.21 -13.27 -10.92
N LEU A 162 -50.45 -11.97 -10.74
CA LEU A 162 -51.81 -11.41 -10.72
C LEU A 162 -52.50 -11.54 -12.09
N GLN A 163 -51.76 -11.34 -13.17
CA GLN A 163 -52.25 -11.52 -14.54
C GLN A 163 -52.44 -13.01 -14.90
N ALA A 164 -51.53 -13.88 -14.49
CA ALA A 164 -51.58 -15.32 -14.79
C ALA A 164 -52.58 -16.07 -13.90
N SER A 165 -52.89 -15.56 -12.70
CA SER A 165 -53.92 -16.15 -11.85
C SER A 165 -55.31 -15.85 -12.44
N ALA A 166 -55.91 -16.88 -13.03
CA ALA A 166 -57.30 -16.85 -13.42
C ALA A 166 -58.15 -16.55 -12.17
N SER A 167 -58.85 -15.41 -12.17
CA SER A 167 -59.72 -15.01 -11.06
C SER A 167 -61.01 -15.81 -11.11
N VAL A 168 -61.11 -16.82 -10.27
CA VAL A 168 -62.38 -17.52 -10.03
C VAL A 168 -63.17 -16.70 -9.00
N ILE A 169 -64.28 -16.11 -9.45
CA ILE A 169 -65.20 -15.35 -8.60
C ILE A 169 -66.26 -16.32 -8.09
N ASP A 170 -66.46 -16.38 -6.77
CA ASP A 170 -67.50 -17.23 -6.19
C ASP A 170 -68.87 -16.55 -6.34
N ILE A 171 -69.63 -16.99 -7.35
CA ILE A 171 -71.01 -16.53 -7.59
C ILE A 171 -72.06 -17.42 -6.91
N THR A 172 -71.67 -18.50 -6.22
CA THR A 172 -72.60 -19.51 -5.69
C THR A 172 -73.54 -18.94 -4.60
N GLN A 173 -73.14 -17.84 -3.97
CA GLN A 173 -73.85 -17.20 -2.87
C GLN A 173 -74.77 -16.07 -3.33
N VAL A 174 -74.71 -15.68 -4.61
CA VAL A 174 -75.56 -14.65 -5.21
C VAL A 174 -76.91 -15.26 -5.58
N LYS A 175 -77.82 -15.34 -4.61
CA LYS A 175 -79.22 -15.75 -4.85
C LYS A 175 -80.13 -14.51 -4.79
N PRO A 176 -81.00 -14.28 -5.79
CA PRO A 176 -81.96 -13.19 -5.73
C PRO A 176 -82.88 -13.40 -4.52
N GLY A 177 -83.01 -12.38 -3.66
CA GLY A 177 -83.88 -12.42 -2.48
C GLY A 177 -83.23 -12.92 -1.17
N ARG A 178 -81.91 -13.13 -1.14
CA ARG A 178 -81.20 -13.47 0.12
C ARG A 178 -80.83 -12.20 0.89
N GLY A 179 -80.99 -12.24 2.21
CA GLY A 179 -80.71 -11.12 3.13
C GLY A 179 -79.24 -10.68 3.18
N TRP A 180 -78.91 -9.81 4.15
CA TRP A 180 -77.61 -9.14 4.29
C TRP A 180 -76.41 -10.06 4.03
N GLN A 181 -75.58 -9.68 3.05
CA GLN A 181 -74.35 -10.39 2.71
C GLN A 181 -73.14 -9.52 3.04
N PRO A 182 -72.04 -10.12 3.53
CA PRO A 182 -70.81 -9.38 3.78
C PRO A 182 -70.20 -8.92 2.45
N LEU A 183 -69.76 -7.66 2.40
CA LEU A 183 -69.22 -6.99 1.21
C LEU A 183 -68.16 -7.83 0.49
N ARG A 184 -67.27 -8.52 1.22
CA ARG A 184 -66.20 -9.37 0.67
C ARG A 184 -66.68 -10.58 -0.15
N ARG A 185 -67.94 -10.98 0.00
CA ARG A 185 -68.55 -12.10 -0.75
C ARG A 185 -69.31 -11.65 -1.99
N LEU A 186 -69.43 -10.33 -2.21
CA LEU A 186 -70.01 -9.82 -3.44
C LEU A 186 -68.99 -9.99 -4.58
N PRO A 187 -69.43 -10.47 -5.76
CA PRO A 187 -68.55 -10.67 -6.90
C PRO A 187 -67.89 -9.35 -7.34
N GLU A 188 -68.62 -8.24 -7.26
CA GLU A 188 -68.10 -6.90 -7.57
C GLU A 188 -66.99 -6.46 -6.59
N ALA A 189 -67.11 -6.82 -5.32
CA ALA A 189 -66.09 -6.52 -4.32
C ALA A 189 -64.82 -7.35 -4.55
N GLN A 190 -64.96 -8.62 -4.90
CA GLN A 190 -63.83 -9.49 -5.24
C GLN A 190 -63.08 -8.98 -6.47
N MET A 191 -63.81 -8.53 -7.50
CA MET A 191 -63.23 -7.94 -8.69
C MET A 191 -62.52 -6.62 -8.42
N SER A 192 -63.17 -5.72 -7.68
CA SER A 192 -62.57 -4.41 -7.36
C SER A 192 -61.36 -4.54 -6.43
N GLU A 193 -61.33 -5.53 -5.55
CA GLU A 193 -60.15 -5.82 -4.72
C GLU A 193 -58.95 -6.25 -5.58
N LYS A 194 -59.16 -7.17 -6.53
CA LYS A 194 -58.11 -7.60 -7.47
C LYS A 194 -57.57 -6.42 -8.28
N LEU A 195 -58.45 -5.61 -8.87
CA LEU A 195 -58.05 -4.42 -9.64
C LEU A 195 -57.21 -3.45 -8.80
N ARG A 196 -57.61 -3.21 -7.54
CA ARG A 196 -56.84 -2.36 -6.61
C ARG A 196 -55.47 -2.92 -6.29
N MET A 197 -55.32 -4.24 -6.19
CA MET A 197 -54.02 -4.87 -5.97
C MET A 197 -53.12 -4.72 -7.20
N GLU A 198 -53.65 -4.94 -8.40
CA GLU A 198 -52.93 -4.73 -9.66
C GLU A 198 -52.47 -3.28 -9.82
N GLU A 199 -53.38 -2.32 -9.62
CA GLU A 199 -53.06 -0.89 -9.67
C GLU A 199 -51.98 -0.49 -8.67
N ARG A 200 -51.99 -1.07 -7.46
CA ARG A 200 -50.96 -0.80 -6.45
C ARG A 200 -49.58 -1.29 -6.92
N VAL A 201 -49.51 -2.51 -7.46
CA VAL A 201 -48.24 -3.06 -7.98
C VAL A 201 -47.75 -2.24 -9.17
N VAL A 202 -48.65 -1.84 -10.09
CA VAL A 202 -48.31 -0.99 -11.24
C VAL A 202 -47.83 0.40 -10.80
N ARG A 203 -48.51 1.03 -9.83
CA ARG A 203 -48.09 2.34 -9.30
C ARG A 203 -46.71 2.27 -8.67
N ASN A 204 -46.44 1.23 -7.88
CA ASN A 204 -45.14 1.01 -7.28
C ASN A 204 -44.08 0.74 -8.36
N LEU A 205 -44.38 -0.05 -9.39
CA LEU A 205 -43.46 -0.24 -10.53
C LEU A 205 -43.13 1.08 -11.23
N LYS A 206 -44.13 1.93 -11.49
CA LYS A 206 -43.94 3.24 -12.10
C LYS A 206 -43.04 4.14 -11.25
N SER A 207 -43.21 4.17 -9.94
CA SER A 207 -42.33 4.96 -9.05
C SER A 207 -40.88 4.47 -9.01
N TYR A 208 -40.59 3.27 -9.51
CA TYR A 208 -39.21 2.81 -9.68
C TYR A 208 -38.67 3.04 -11.11
N LEU A 209 -39.53 3.38 -12.08
CA LEU A 209 -39.16 3.63 -13.48
C LEU A 209 -38.95 5.13 -13.76
N GLU A 210 -39.71 5.98 -13.10
CA GLU A 210 -39.51 7.44 -13.00
C GLU A 210 -38.30 7.77 -12.11
#